data_AF-A0A1F9Z465-F1
#
_entry.id   AF-A0A1F9Z465-F1
#
_cell.length_a   1.000
_cell.length_b   1.000
_cell.length_c   1.000
_cell.angle_alpha   90.00
_cell.angle_beta   90.00
_cell.angle_gamma   90.00
#
_symmetry.space_group_name_H-M   'P 1'
#
loop_
_entity.id
_entity.type
_entity.pdbx_description
1 polymer ?
#
loop_
_entity_poly.entity_id
_entity_poly.type
_entity_poly.pdbx_seq_one_letter_code
_entity_poly.pdbx_strand_id
1 'polypeptide(L)'
;MTFENIISVLALLGLGGLLGNYFRILWERKNSALLHKQEFKETRYKCIIMLMLSMLDFEKNKSMLHKHGREYIQNIKDLKDEIIMEWNNMILFASEEVLISMGKFIDTPSNESFRKVAIAMRKDLWGSSLSMKSIDKI
;
A
#
# COMPACT_ATOMS: atom_id res chain seq x y z
N MET A 1 14.66 -48.36 29.96
CA MET A 1 14.06 -47.01 30.15
C MET A 1 13.32 -47.01 31.47
N THR A 2 13.67 -46.11 32.39
CA THR A 2 12.94 -45.95 33.66
C THR A 2 11.70 -45.08 33.45
N PHE A 3 10.69 -45.25 34.30
CA PHE A 3 9.44 -44.46 34.27
C PHE A 3 9.72 -42.95 34.36
N GLU A 4 10.76 -42.57 35.10
CA GLU A 4 11.27 -41.20 35.23
C GLU A 4 11.76 -40.59 33.91
N ASN A 5 12.39 -41.39 33.03
CA ASN A 5 12.83 -40.92 31.72
C ASN A 5 11.65 -40.65 30.79
N ILE A 6 10.57 -41.43 30.89
CA ILE A 6 9.34 -41.23 30.11
C ILE A 6 8.64 -39.94 30.55
N ILE A 7 8.53 -39.70 31.87
CA ILE A 7 7.95 -38.47 32.42
C ILE A 7 8.78 -37.24 32.04
N SER A 8 10.11 -37.34 32.10
CA SER A 8 11.00 -36.23 31.75
C SER A 8 10.90 -35.86 30.27
N VAL A 9 10.82 -36.85 29.37
CA VAL A 9 10.61 -36.62 27.92
C VAL A 9 9.24 -36.01 27.66
N LEU A 10 8.17 -36.48 28.31
CA LEU A 10 6.83 -35.91 28.17
C LEU A 10 6.74 -34.47 28.70
N ALA A 11 7.42 -34.17 29.81
CA ALA A 11 7.50 -32.81 30.35
C ALA A 11 8.27 -31.86 29.42
N LEU A 12 9.39 -32.32 28.83
CA LEU A 12 10.17 -31.55 27.87
C LEU A 12 9.40 -31.31 26.57
N LEU A 13 8.68 -32.31 26.07
CA LEU A 13 7.83 -32.18 24.87
C LEU A 13 6.62 -31.27 25.13
N GLY A 14 6.01 -31.36 26.32
CA GLY A 14 4.91 -30.49 26.73
C GLY A 14 5.35 -29.02 26.84
N LEU A 15 6.49 -28.75 27.49
CA LEU A 15 7.06 -27.40 27.61
C LEU A 15 7.55 -26.86 26.26
N GLY A 16 8.17 -27.71 25.43
CA GLY A 16 8.58 -27.36 24.07
C GLY A 16 7.40 -27.01 23.17
N GLY A 17 6.28 -27.72 23.29
CA GLY A 17 5.05 -27.44 22.55
C GLY A 17 4.39 -26.11 22.96
N LEU A 18 4.37 -25.80 24.26
CA LEU A 18 3.82 -24.53 24.77
C LEU A 18 4.67 -23.34 24.33
N LEU A 19 6.00 -23.43 24.44
CA LEU A 19 6.92 -22.39 23.97
C LEU A 19 6.84 -22.21 22.45
N GLY A 20 6.83 -23.30 21.70
CA GLY A 20 6.68 -23.26 20.24
C GLY A 20 5.39 -22.59 19.79
N ASN A 21 4.26 -22.91 20.44
CA ASN A 21 2.98 -22.28 20.13
C ASN A 21 2.95 -20.79 20.49
N TYR A 22 3.58 -20.38 21.60
CA TYR A 22 3.71 -18.97 21.97
C TYR A 22 4.48 -18.16 20.90
N PHE A 23 5.65 -18.65 20.48
CA PHE A 23 6.43 -18.00 19.41
C PHE A 23 5.68 -17.97 18.07
N ARG A 24 4.95 -19.05 17.74
CA ARG A 24 4.11 -19.10 16.55
C ARG A 24 3.02 -18.02 16.57
N ILE A 25 2.31 -17.85 17.69
CA ILE A 25 1.26 -16.82 17.83
C ILE A 25 1.85 -15.42 17.65
N LEU A 26 3.03 -15.14 18.22
CA LEU A 26 3.69 -13.84 18.05
C LEU A 26 4.08 -13.58 16.59
N TRP A 27 4.60 -14.61 15.91
CA TRP A 27 4.96 -14.54 14.50
C TRP A 27 3.74 -14.34 13.60
N GLU A 28 2.67 -15.10 13.82
CA GLU A 28 1.39 -14.98 13.10
C GLU A 28 0.79 -13.57 13.26
N ARG A 29 0.78 -13.03 14.48
CA ARG A 29 0.29 -11.66 14.74
C ARG A 29 1.11 -10.61 13.99
N LYS A 30 2.45 -10.73 14.02
CA LYS A 30 3.33 -9.80 13.30
C LYS A 30 3.10 -9.86 11.79
N ASN A 31 2.98 -11.06 11.24
CA ASN A 31 2.74 -11.24 9.81
C ASN A 31 1.36 -10.74 9.39
N SER A 32 0.32 -11.02 10.19
CA SER A 32 -1.03 -10.50 9.94
C SER A 32 -1.04 -8.97 9.94
N ALA A 33 -0.37 -8.32 10.89
CA ALA A 33 -0.27 -6.86 10.91
C ALA A 33 0.46 -6.29 9.68
N LEU A 34 1.52 -6.96 9.21
CA LEU A 34 2.24 -6.58 7.98
C LEU A 34 1.37 -6.76 6.73
N LEU A 35 0.64 -7.87 6.64
CA LEU A 35 -0.30 -8.13 5.54
C LEU A 35 -1.41 -7.09 5.50
N HIS A 36 -2.06 -6.80 6.63
CA HIS A 36 -3.10 -5.78 6.68
C HIS A 36 -2.58 -4.39 6.31
N LYS A 37 -1.36 -4.03 6.76
CA LYS A 37 -0.71 -2.78 6.34
C LYS A 37 -0.49 -2.74 4.82
N GLN A 38 -0.06 -3.86 4.24
CA GLN A 38 0.17 -3.98 2.80
C GLN A 38 -1.12 -3.87 1.98
N GLU A 39 -2.16 -4.61 2.37
CA GLU A 39 -3.49 -4.59 1.74
C GLU A 39 -4.13 -3.20 1.80
N PHE A 40 -4.01 -2.54 2.95
CA PHE A 40 -4.46 -1.17 3.13
C PHE A 40 -3.72 -0.23 2.16
N LYS A 41 -2.38 -0.27 2.15
CA LYS A 41 -1.56 0.54 1.27
C LYS A 41 -1.90 0.32 -0.21
N GLU A 42 -2.04 -0.94 -0.63
CA GLU A 42 -2.38 -1.31 -2.01
C GLU A 42 -3.74 -0.73 -2.42
N THR A 43 -4.76 -0.91 -1.58
CA THR A 43 -6.10 -0.37 -1.83
C THR A 43 -6.07 1.14 -1.99
N ARG A 44 -5.40 1.85 -1.07
CA ARG A 44 -5.28 3.31 -1.13
C ARG A 44 -4.54 3.78 -2.37
N TYR A 45 -3.42 3.14 -2.72
CA TYR A 45 -2.67 3.50 -3.93
C TYR A 45 -3.48 3.27 -5.21
N LYS A 46 -4.27 2.21 -5.32
CA LYS A 46 -5.18 2.02 -6.48
C LYS A 46 -6.18 3.16 -6.60
N CYS A 47 -6.78 3.60 -5.49
CA CYS A 47 -7.68 4.76 -5.50
C CYS A 47 -6.96 6.03 -5.95
N ILE A 48 -5.77 6.31 -5.42
CA ILE A 48 -4.99 7.50 -5.76
C ILE A 48 -4.60 7.52 -7.24
N ILE A 49 -4.19 6.37 -7.80
CA ILE A 49 -3.86 6.25 -9.22
C ILE A 49 -5.05 6.64 -10.10
N MET A 50 -6.27 6.24 -9.75
CA MET A 50 -7.47 6.64 -10.50
C MET A 50 -7.70 8.15 -10.45
N LEU A 51 -7.52 8.77 -9.28
CA LEU A 51 -7.66 10.22 -9.11
C LEU A 51 -6.61 10.97 -9.95
N MET A 52 -5.35 10.51 -9.91
CA MET A 52 -4.27 11.09 -10.71
C MET A 52 -4.51 10.96 -12.21
N LEU A 53 -4.95 9.79 -12.69
CA LEU A 53 -5.32 9.61 -14.10
C LEU A 53 -6.46 10.55 -14.50
N SER A 54 -7.42 10.75 -13.60
CA SER A 54 -8.51 11.69 -13.82
C SER A 54 -8.03 13.14 -13.82
N MET A 55 -6.95 13.47 -13.13
CA MET A 55 -6.35 14.81 -13.15
C MET A 55 -5.66 15.10 -14.49
N LEU A 56 -5.15 14.08 -15.17
CA LEU A 56 -4.53 14.23 -16.49
C LEU A 56 -5.56 14.44 -17.61
N ASP A 57 -6.76 13.89 -17.47
CA ASP A 57 -7.85 14.03 -18.43
C ASP A 57 -9.21 13.98 -17.72
N PHE A 58 -9.60 15.14 -17.17
CA PHE A 58 -10.76 15.25 -16.29
C PHE A 58 -12.08 14.93 -16.98
N GLU A 59 -12.32 15.57 -18.13
CA GLU A 59 -13.59 15.42 -18.86
C GLU A 59 -13.84 13.98 -19.28
N LYS A 60 -12.79 13.28 -19.73
CA LYS A 60 -12.89 11.86 -20.10
C LYS A 60 -13.21 10.95 -18.91
N ASN A 61 -12.63 11.24 -17.74
CA ASN A 61 -12.69 10.33 -16.59
C ASN A 61 -13.75 10.70 -15.54
N LYS A 62 -14.40 11.87 -15.64
CA LYS A 62 -15.44 12.33 -14.70
C LYS A 62 -16.55 11.29 -14.50
N SER A 63 -17.05 10.70 -15.58
CA SER A 63 -18.10 9.67 -15.51
C SER A 63 -17.66 8.42 -14.72
N MET A 64 -16.38 8.05 -14.83
CA MET A 64 -15.81 6.93 -14.07
C MET A 64 -15.65 7.28 -12.59
N LEU A 65 -15.21 8.50 -12.26
CA LEU A 65 -15.15 8.97 -10.88
C LEU A 65 -16.52 8.86 -10.19
N HIS A 66 -17.58 9.27 -10.89
CA HIS A 66 -18.97 9.20 -10.37
C HIS A 66 -19.43 7.76 -10.18
N LYS A 67 -19.15 6.85 -11.13
CA LYS A 67 -19.42 5.40 -10.97
C LYS A 67 -18.71 4.78 -9.76
N HIS A 68 -17.58 5.36 -9.34
CA HIS A 68 -16.84 4.96 -8.14
C HIS A 68 -17.23 5.76 -6.88
N GLY A 69 -18.41 6.38 -6.85
CA GLY A 69 -18.98 7.04 -5.68
C GLY A 69 -18.43 8.44 -5.40
N ARG A 70 -17.72 9.06 -6.35
CA ARG A 70 -17.16 10.42 -6.21
C ARG A 70 -17.98 11.48 -6.94
N GLU A 71 -19.29 11.43 -6.76
CA GLU A 71 -20.24 12.36 -7.39
C GLU A 71 -20.02 13.82 -6.97
N TYR A 72 -19.38 14.07 -5.83
CA TYR A 72 -19.06 15.42 -5.37
C TYR A 72 -17.94 16.09 -6.18
N ILE A 73 -17.15 15.34 -6.96
CA ILE A 73 -16.09 15.89 -7.81
C ILE A 73 -16.71 16.40 -9.11
N GLN A 74 -16.91 17.72 -9.20
CA GLN A 74 -17.59 18.34 -10.32
C GLN A 74 -16.65 19.08 -11.28
N ASN A 75 -15.50 19.53 -10.77
CA ASN A 75 -14.50 20.26 -11.54
C ASN A 75 -13.06 19.84 -11.13
N ILE A 76 -12.06 20.34 -11.86
CA ILE A 76 -10.64 20.04 -11.60
C ILE A 76 -10.18 20.49 -10.21
N LYS A 77 -10.75 21.58 -9.66
CA LYS A 77 -10.40 22.05 -8.32
C LYS A 77 -10.84 21.04 -7.26
N ASP A 78 -12.07 20.52 -7.35
CA ASP A 78 -12.55 19.50 -6.41
C ASP A 78 -11.66 18.25 -6.46
N LEU A 79 -11.25 17.84 -7.67
CA LEU A 79 -10.33 16.72 -7.85
C LEU A 79 -8.95 17.01 -7.24
N LYS A 80 -8.44 18.23 -7.38
CA LYS A 80 -7.17 18.64 -6.77
C LYS A 80 -7.25 18.60 -5.24
N ASP A 81 -8.33 19.11 -4.68
CA ASP A 81 -8.56 19.12 -3.24
C ASP A 81 -8.63 17.68 -2.68
N GLU A 82 -9.32 16.76 -3.38
CA GLU A 82 -9.34 15.34 -3.06
C GLU A 82 -7.94 14.69 -3.11
N ILE A 83 -7.16 14.99 -4.15
CA ILE A 83 -5.79 14.46 -4.27
C ILE A 83 -4.88 14.98 -3.15
N ILE A 84 -5.03 16.24 -2.73
CA ILE A 84 -4.29 16.82 -1.60
C ILE A 84 -4.70 16.14 -0.29
N MET A 85 -6.00 15.88 -0.09
CA MET A 85 -6.48 15.12 1.06
C MET A 85 -5.87 13.72 1.10
N GLU A 86 -5.82 13.03 -0.04
CA GLU A 86 -5.16 11.73 -0.15
C GLU A 86 -3.67 11.80 0.18
N TRP A 87 -2.97 12.83 -0.30
CA TRP A 87 -1.55 13.05 0.03
C TRP A 87 -1.32 13.24 1.53
N ASN A 88 -2.19 13.98 2.23
CA ASN A 88 -2.12 14.11 3.69
C ASN A 88 -2.35 12.76 4.38
N ASN A 89 -3.28 11.95 3.90
CA ASN A 89 -3.53 10.60 4.42
C ASN A 89 -2.32 9.67 4.20
N MET A 90 -1.59 9.84 3.10
CA MET A 90 -0.40 9.04 2.76
C MET A 90 0.73 9.21 3.79
N ILE A 91 0.80 10.32 4.52
CA ILE A 91 1.81 10.55 5.57
C ILE A 91 1.84 9.39 6.60
N LEU A 92 0.69 8.74 6.84
CA LEU A 92 0.57 7.66 7.81
C LEU A 92 1.21 6.34 7.35
N PHE A 93 1.39 6.12 6.04
CA PHE A 93 1.71 4.79 5.53
C PHE A 93 2.69 4.74 4.34
N ALA A 94 2.80 5.81 3.56
CA ALA A 94 3.61 5.86 2.36
C ALA A 94 5.09 6.10 2.66
N SER A 95 5.96 5.65 1.75
CA SER A 95 7.39 6.01 1.82
C SER A 95 7.62 7.48 1.47
N GLU A 96 8.74 8.03 1.94
CA GLU A 96 9.18 9.39 1.62
C GLU A 96 9.27 9.63 0.10
N GLU A 97 9.79 8.66 -0.65
CA GLU A 97 9.89 8.74 -2.12
C GLU A 97 8.53 8.91 -2.79
N VAL A 98 7.49 8.23 -2.28
CA VAL A 98 6.12 8.38 -2.75
C VAL A 98 5.59 9.78 -2.40
N LEU A 99 5.78 10.23 -1.15
CA LEU A 99 5.29 11.55 -0.70
C LEU A 99 5.89 12.69 -1.54
N ILE A 100 7.21 12.65 -1.78
CA ILE A 100 7.92 13.64 -2.60
C ILE A 100 7.43 13.60 -4.05
N SER A 101 7.32 12.40 -4.63
CA SER A 101 6.88 12.26 -6.03
C SER A 101 5.44 12.74 -6.20
N MET A 102 4.58 12.45 -5.23
CA MET A 102 3.18 12.84 -5.25
C MET A 102 3.01 14.35 -5.09
N GLY A 103 3.82 15.00 -4.24
CA GLY A 103 3.86 16.46 -4.15
C GLY A 103 4.20 17.11 -5.50
N LYS A 104 5.21 16.59 -6.20
CA LYS A 104 5.56 17.06 -7.55
C LYS A 104 4.43 16.86 -8.57
N PHE A 105 3.67 15.78 -8.46
CA PHE A 105 2.50 15.55 -9.30
C PHE A 105 1.40 16.58 -9.03
N ILE A 106 1.13 16.90 -7.76
CA ILE A 106 0.11 17.90 -7.37
C ILE A 106 0.47 19.30 -7.89
N ASP A 107 1.76 19.65 -7.84
CA ASP A 107 2.27 20.94 -8.32
C ASP A 107 2.24 21.04 -9.84
N THR A 108 2.64 19.98 -10.54
CA THR A 108 2.70 19.95 -12.01
C THR A 108 2.25 18.57 -12.54
N PRO A 109 0.92 18.38 -12.69
CA PRO A 109 0.36 17.12 -13.18
C PRO A 109 0.77 16.87 -14.63
N SER A 110 1.41 15.73 -14.90
CA SER A 110 1.78 15.29 -16.24
C SER A 110 1.88 13.76 -16.29
N ASN A 111 1.88 13.19 -17.50
CA ASN A 111 2.11 11.75 -17.67
C ASN A 111 3.46 11.31 -17.06
N GLU A 112 4.48 12.18 -17.12
CA GLU A 112 5.79 11.90 -16.54
C GLU A 112 5.74 11.90 -15.01
N SER A 113 5.15 12.92 -14.38
CA SER A 113 5.03 12.97 -12.92
C SER A 113 4.12 11.86 -12.40
N PHE A 114 3.07 11.50 -13.14
CA PHE A 114 2.23 10.34 -12.85
C PHE A 114 3.03 9.03 -12.84
N ARG A 115 3.80 8.75 -13.90
CA ARG A 115 4.63 7.54 -13.99
C ARG A 115 5.65 7.46 -12.85
N LYS A 116 6.27 8.59 -12.48
CA LYS A 116 7.20 8.64 -11.33
C LYS A 116 6.53 8.23 -10.02
N VAL A 117 5.33 8.75 -9.75
CA VAL A 117 4.54 8.36 -8.57
C VAL A 117 4.18 6.88 -8.61
N ALA A 118 3.71 6.38 -9.75
CA ALA A 118 3.33 4.97 -9.90
C ALA A 118 4.52 4.02 -9.67
N ILE A 119 5.71 4.36 -10.16
CA ILE A 119 6.94 3.61 -9.90
C ILE A 119 7.31 3.64 -8.42
N ALA A 120 7.25 4.81 -7.78
CA ALA A 120 7.52 4.95 -6.35
C ALA A 120 6.54 4.12 -5.51
N MET A 121 5.24 4.15 -5.84
CA MET A 121 4.21 3.33 -5.18
C MET A 121 4.46 1.84 -5.36
N ARG A 122 4.85 1.41 -6.57
CA ARG A 122 5.21 0.00 -6.84
C ARG A 122 6.41 -0.44 -6.00
N LYS A 123 7.45 0.38 -5.94
CA LYS A 123 8.65 0.11 -5.14
C LYS A 123 8.30 0.05 -3.65
N ASP A 124 7.43 0.94 -3.18
CA ASP A 124 6.98 0.98 -1.79
C ASP A 124 6.08 -0.22 -1.42
N LEU A 125 5.33 -0.77 -2.37
CA LEU A 125 4.55 -2.00 -2.17
C LEU A 125 5.43 -3.25 -2.21
N TRP A 126 6.30 -3.39 -3.21
CA TRP A 126 6.89 -4.70 -3.54
C TRP A 126 8.42 -4.74 -3.41
N GLY A 127 9.06 -3.63 -3.05
CA GLY A 127 10.52 -3.49 -2.98
C GLY A 127 11.24 -3.54 -4.34
N SER A 128 10.55 -3.84 -5.44
CA SER A 128 11.13 -3.93 -6.78
C SER A 128 11.01 -2.61 -7.54
N SER A 129 12.14 -2.12 -8.05
CA SER A 129 12.18 -0.94 -8.91
C SER A 129 11.84 -1.31 -10.36
N LEU A 130 10.79 -0.73 -10.91
CA LEU A 130 10.53 -0.72 -12.34
C LEU A 130 11.21 0.51 -12.95
N SER A 131 11.99 0.35 -14.02
CA SER A 131 12.64 1.51 -14.66
C SER A 131 11.64 2.27 -15.54
N MET A 132 11.79 3.59 -15.67
CA MET A 132 10.97 4.42 -16.56
C MET A 132 11.05 3.96 -18.03
N LYS A 133 12.24 3.57 -18.50
CA LYS A 133 12.50 3.08 -19.87
C LYS A 133 11.68 1.85 -20.24
N SER A 134 11.26 1.07 -19.23
CA SER A 134 10.42 -0.11 -19.42
C SER A 134 8.94 0.24 -19.67
N ILE A 135 8.50 1.43 -19.25
CA ILE A 135 7.11 1.89 -19.33
C ILE A 135 6.87 2.71 -20.59
N ASP A 136 7.88 3.42 -21.11
CA ASP A 136 7.77 4.29 -22.29
C ASP A 136 7.49 3.56 -23.63
N LYS A 137 7.33 2.23 -23.61
CA LYS A 137 7.02 1.41 -24.80
C LYS A 137 5.51 1.27 -25.08
N ILE A 138 4.66 1.96 -24.31
CA ILE A 138 3.19 1.98 -24.43
C ILE A 138 2.74 3.42 -24.65
#